data_AF-G5J8N8-F1
#
_entry.id   AF-G5J8N8-F1
#
_cell.length_a   1.000
_cell.length_b   1.000
_cell.length_c   1.000
_cell.angle_alpha   90.00
_cell.angle_beta   90.00
_cell.angle_gamma   90.00
#
_symmetry.space_group_name_H-M   'P 1'
#
loop_
_entity.id
_entity.type
_entity.pdbx_description
1 polymer ?
#
loop_
_entity_poly.entity_id
_entity_poly.type
_entity_poly.pdbx_seq_one_letter_code
_entity_poly.pdbx_strand_id
1 'polypeptide(L)'
;MNHQQEWLNSCVDEQVIELNVTTLEGMSPCEHLLYSDELPRRNDGRLSNHILQRYQHTELGGWWCSGIDVMSGEDDLWGCFKPKQPRLSYDRGKPIKYEHPPQTPTGIFALRVPLHLWATIAQQHGIHFTPEMIDNTQVDGGFWQWVIAHPSIPLCITEGAKKSRSIIECWICGHR
;
A
#
# COMPACT_ATOMS: atom_id res chain seq x y z
N MET A 1 -0.84 15.71 -12.03
CA MET A 1 -0.80 14.30 -12.46
C MET A 1 -2.03 13.62 -11.89
N ASN A 2 -2.87 13.01 -12.71
CA ASN A 2 -3.98 12.19 -12.22
C ASN A 2 -3.39 10.84 -11.78
N HIS A 3 -3.22 10.66 -10.47
CA HIS A 3 -2.61 9.44 -9.91
C HIS A 3 -3.40 8.19 -10.29
N GLN A 4 -4.73 8.27 -10.31
CA GLN A 4 -5.60 7.20 -10.80
C GLN A 4 -5.23 6.78 -12.22
N GLN A 5 -5.02 7.72 -13.15
CA GLN A 5 -4.60 7.41 -14.52
C GLN A 5 -3.21 6.74 -14.57
N GLU A 6 -2.27 7.15 -13.72
CA GLU A 6 -0.94 6.52 -13.64
C GLU A 6 -1.05 5.04 -13.24
N TRP A 7 -1.95 4.75 -12.31
CA TRP A 7 -2.25 3.40 -11.86
C TRP A 7 -3.02 2.64 -12.95
N LEU A 8 -4.10 3.18 -13.52
CA LEU A 8 -4.82 2.58 -14.66
C LEU A 8 -3.89 2.20 -15.83
N ASN A 9 -2.94 3.07 -16.19
CA ASN A 9 -1.93 2.81 -17.23
C ASN A 9 -0.98 1.65 -16.89
N SER A 10 -0.93 1.24 -15.61
CA SER A 10 -0.21 0.06 -15.14
C SER A 10 -1.07 -1.21 -15.18
N CYS A 11 -2.19 -1.21 -15.92
CA CYS A 11 -3.21 -2.27 -15.98
C CYS A 11 -3.99 -2.47 -14.67
N VAL A 12 -4.14 -1.33 -14.03
CA VAL A 12 -4.73 -1.07 -12.77
C VAL A 12 -6.23 -1.39 -12.53
N ASP A 13 -6.78 -2.55 -12.17
CA ASP A 13 -8.22 -2.62 -11.72
C ASP A 13 -8.63 -1.43 -10.78
N GLU A 14 -9.68 -0.72 -11.18
CA GLU A 14 -10.04 0.58 -10.62
C GLU A 14 -10.42 0.52 -9.14
N GLN A 15 -11.20 -0.48 -8.71
CA GLN A 15 -11.64 -0.58 -7.32
C GLN A 15 -10.48 -0.87 -6.37
N VAL A 16 -9.47 -1.62 -6.80
CA VAL A 16 -8.26 -1.80 -5.97
C VAL A 16 -7.50 -0.48 -5.83
N ILE A 17 -7.52 0.42 -6.83
CA ILE A 17 -6.92 1.77 -6.68
C ILE A 17 -7.67 2.53 -5.60
N GLU A 18 -9.00 2.58 -5.72
CA GLU A 18 -9.87 3.30 -4.80
C GLU A 18 -9.73 2.81 -3.35
N LEU A 19 -9.56 1.49 -3.15
CA LEU A 19 -9.41 0.90 -1.82
C LEU A 19 -8.03 1.08 -1.17
N ASN A 20 -6.98 1.37 -1.95
CA ASN A 20 -5.60 1.28 -1.46
C ASN A 20 -4.72 2.50 -1.77
N VAL A 21 -5.22 3.48 -2.53
CA VAL A 21 -4.43 4.62 -2.98
C VAL A 21 -5.11 5.92 -2.60
N THR A 22 -4.46 6.69 -1.73
CA THR A 22 -4.97 7.98 -1.24
C THR A 22 -4.12 9.11 -1.78
N THR A 23 -4.76 10.16 -2.30
CA THR A 23 -4.03 11.39 -2.66
C THR A 23 -3.74 12.18 -1.38
N LEU A 24 -2.47 12.50 -1.15
CA LEU A 24 -2.04 13.31 -0.01
C LEU A 24 -1.39 14.60 -0.49
N GLU A 25 -1.56 15.67 0.28
CA GLU A 25 -0.98 17.00 0.05
C GLU A 25 -0.87 17.81 1.35
N GLY A 26 -0.11 18.91 1.30
CA GLY A 26 0.18 19.72 2.48
C GLY A 26 0.88 18.89 3.55
N MET A 27 0.40 18.93 4.79
CA MET A 27 1.05 18.22 5.91
C MET A 27 0.72 16.72 5.97
N SER A 28 -0.34 16.26 5.29
CA SER A 28 -0.81 14.88 5.38
C SER A 28 0.22 13.79 4.99
N PRO A 29 1.13 13.97 4.01
CA PRO A 29 2.18 12.98 3.74
C PRO A 29 3.14 12.81 4.93
N CYS A 30 3.43 13.88 5.66
CA CYS A 30 4.30 13.82 6.84
C CYS A 30 3.64 13.04 7.98
N GLU A 31 2.33 13.11 8.13
CA GLU A 31 1.58 12.32 9.12
C GLU A 31 1.67 10.82 8.83
N HIS A 32 1.65 10.43 7.55
CA HIS A 32 1.77 9.03 7.12
C HIS A 32 3.23 8.53 7.13
N LEU A 33 4.21 9.41 6.85
CA LEU A 33 5.62 9.01 6.79
C LEU A 33 6.30 9.09 8.15
N LEU A 34 6.08 10.14 8.93
CA LEU A 34 6.96 10.53 10.04
C LEU A 34 6.40 10.17 11.42
N TYR A 35 5.80 8.97 11.54
CA TYR A 35 5.18 8.50 12.78
C TYR A 35 6.15 7.78 13.74
N SER A 36 7.33 7.34 13.28
CA SER A 36 8.27 6.61 14.15
C SER A 36 8.75 7.44 15.34
N ASP A 37 8.75 6.84 16.53
CA ASP A 37 9.25 7.46 17.77
C ASP A 37 10.78 7.59 17.78
N GLU A 38 11.48 6.79 16.98
CA GLU A 38 12.94 6.86 16.81
C GLU A 38 13.38 8.09 15.98
N LEU A 39 12.43 8.85 15.43
CA LEU A 39 12.77 10.07 14.70
C LEU A 39 13.35 11.15 15.62
N PRO A 40 14.45 11.81 15.21
CA PRO A 40 15.10 12.80 16.05
C PRO A 40 14.17 13.99 16.27
N ARG A 41 13.83 14.21 17.54
CA ARG A 41 12.96 15.28 18.03
C ARG A 41 13.75 16.29 18.87
N ARG A 42 13.23 17.50 18.95
CA ARG A 42 13.69 18.57 19.84
C ARG A 42 13.16 18.31 21.25
N ASN A 43 13.68 19.04 22.23
CA ASN A 43 13.22 18.97 23.63
C ASN A 43 11.72 19.31 23.82
N ASP A 44 11.12 20.02 22.86
CA ASP A 44 9.69 20.36 22.81
C ASP A 44 8.81 19.28 22.17
N GLY A 45 9.39 18.12 21.81
CA GLY A 45 8.70 16.98 21.18
C GLY A 45 8.53 17.09 19.66
N ARG A 46 8.83 18.26 19.07
CA ARG A 46 8.71 18.47 17.62
C ARG A 46 9.82 17.74 16.87
N LEU A 47 9.50 17.20 15.68
CA LEU A 47 10.50 16.67 14.75
C LEU A 47 11.59 17.70 14.46
N SER A 48 12.84 17.23 14.39
CA SER A 48 13.98 18.10 14.10
C SER A 48 13.82 18.83 12.76
N ASN A 49 14.35 20.05 12.68
CA ASN A 49 14.28 20.87 11.48
C ASN A 49 14.89 20.17 10.25
N HIS A 50 15.95 19.38 10.46
CA HIS A 50 16.58 18.62 9.39
C HIS A 50 15.63 17.56 8.78
N ILE A 51 14.86 16.85 9.60
CA ILE A 51 13.86 15.88 9.11
C ILE A 51 12.75 16.61 8.36
N LEU A 52 12.20 17.68 8.94
CA LEU A 52 11.15 18.47 8.28
C LEU A 52 11.61 19.00 6.93
N GLN A 53 12.83 19.56 6.86
CA GLN A 53 13.40 20.06 5.61
C GLN A 53 13.63 18.94 4.57
N ARG A 54 14.08 17.76 5.01
CA ARG A 54 14.27 16.60 4.12
C ARG A 54 12.95 16.18 3.45
N TYR A 55 11.85 16.20 4.19
CA TYR A 55 10.53 15.76 3.71
C TYR A 55 9.65 16.90 3.17
N GLN A 56 10.05 18.16 3.25
CA GLN A 56 9.26 19.31 2.76
C GLN A 56 8.73 19.14 1.32
N HIS A 57 9.49 18.45 0.45
CA HIS A 57 9.07 18.18 -0.93
C HIS A 57 7.77 17.36 -1.04
N THR A 58 7.42 16.57 -0.01
CA THR A 58 6.19 15.78 0.00
C THR A 58 4.95 16.65 0.12
N GLU A 59 5.07 17.87 0.67
CA GLU A 59 3.94 18.80 0.84
C GLU A 59 3.31 19.25 -0.48
N LEU A 60 4.06 19.18 -1.58
CA LEU A 60 3.57 19.40 -2.95
C LEU A 60 2.55 18.33 -3.41
N GLY A 61 2.43 17.28 -2.61
CA GLY A 61 1.48 16.19 -2.74
C GLY A 61 1.99 15.04 -3.58
N GLY A 62 1.13 14.04 -3.73
CA GLY A 62 1.46 12.75 -4.31
C GLY A 62 0.37 11.74 -3.99
N TRP A 63 0.73 10.46 -4.06
CA TRP A 63 -0.16 9.40 -3.60
C TRP A 63 0.51 8.52 -2.55
N TRP A 64 -0.29 8.08 -1.60
CA TRP A 64 0.04 7.08 -0.59
C TRP A 64 -0.61 5.76 -0.97
N CYS A 65 0.13 4.66 -0.79
CA CYS A 65 -0.41 3.32 -0.89
C CYS A 65 -0.03 2.52 0.36
N SER A 66 -1.04 2.03 1.06
CA SER A 66 -0.90 1.10 2.19
C SER A 66 -1.94 -0.01 2.06
N GLY A 67 -1.68 -1.11 2.78
CA GLY A 67 -2.55 -2.27 2.82
C GLY A 67 -3.21 -2.43 4.18
N ILE A 68 -3.27 -3.69 4.61
CA ILE A 68 -3.70 -4.11 5.93
C ILE A 68 -2.59 -4.87 6.64
N ASP A 69 -2.63 -4.87 7.97
CA ASP A 69 -1.83 -5.80 8.76
C ASP A 69 -2.53 -7.17 8.73
N VAL A 70 -1.87 -8.17 8.13
CA VAL A 70 -2.44 -9.50 7.95
C VAL A 70 -2.64 -10.28 9.26
N MET A 71 -1.98 -9.86 10.34
CA MET A 71 -2.08 -10.51 11.65
C MET A 71 -3.26 -9.96 12.45
N SER A 72 -3.47 -8.64 12.43
CA SER A 72 -4.60 -8.01 13.13
C SER A 72 -5.87 -7.94 12.28
N GLY A 73 -5.74 -7.82 10.96
CA GLY A 73 -6.85 -7.49 10.04
C GLY A 73 -7.17 -5.99 9.96
N GLU A 74 -6.39 -5.14 10.63
CA GLU A 74 -6.59 -3.69 10.67
C GLU A 74 -5.79 -2.96 9.57
N ASP A 75 -6.01 -1.67 9.41
CA ASP A 75 -5.22 -0.83 8.50
C ASP A 75 -3.72 -0.84 8.86
N ASP A 76 -2.86 -1.09 7.87
CA ASP A 76 -1.41 -0.98 8.07
C ASP A 76 -0.99 0.50 8.04
N LEU A 77 -0.27 0.93 9.07
CA LEU A 77 0.37 2.25 9.12
C LEU A 77 1.54 2.34 8.14
N TRP A 78 2.15 1.20 7.81
CA TRP A 78 3.25 1.15 6.86
C TRP A 78 2.75 1.23 5.42
N GLY A 79 3.52 1.94 4.58
CA GLY A 79 3.17 2.09 3.18
C GLY A 79 4.23 2.79 2.36
N CYS A 80 3.80 3.30 1.21
CA CYS A 80 4.65 3.95 0.24
C CYS A 80 4.02 5.24 -0.23
N PHE A 81 4.77 6.33 -0.11
CA PHE A 81 4.43 7.62 -0.68
C PHE A 81 5.19 7.83 -1.99
N LYS A 82 4.48 8.15 -3.08
CA LYS A 82 5.09 8.67 -4.31
C LYS A 82 4.85 10.17 -4.42
N PRO A 83 5.86 11.02 -4.19
CA PRO A 83 5.72 12.46 -4.34
C PRO A 83 5.54 12.85 -5.82
N LYS A 84 4.80 13.94 -6.08
CA LYS A 84 4.74 14.58 -7.41
C LYS A 84 6.11 15.06 -7.87
N GLN A 85 6.93 15.53 -6.93
CA GLN A 85 8.30 15.99 -7.17
C GLN A 85 9.30 15.23 -6.30
N PRO A 86 9.85 14.12 -6.81
CA PRO A 86 10.90 13.36 -6.13
C PRO A 86 12.11 14.22 -5.77
N ARG A 87 12.60 14.12 -4.54
CA ARG A 87 13.93 14.65 -4.18
C ARG A 87 15.03 13.77 -4.76
N LEU A 88 16.24 14.32 -4.84
CA LEU A 88 17.43 13.57 -5.25
C LEU A 88 18.08 12.87 -4.05
N SER A 89 18.64 11.70 -4.31
CA SER A 89 19.46 10.98 -3.34
C SER A 89 20.78 11.70 -3.14
N TYR A 90 21.25 11.79 -1.89
CA TYR A 90 22.48 12.50 -1.56
C TYR A 90 23.73 11.82 -2.16
N ASP A 91 23.72 10.49 -2.21
CA ASP A 91 24.83 9.63 -2.64
C ASP A 91 25.03 9.61 -4.17
N ARG A 92 23.94 9.58 -4.93
CA ARG A 92 23.95 9.28 -6.36
C ARG A 92 23.26 10.33 -7.22
N GLY A 93 22.68 11.38 -6.62
CA GLY A 93 21.90 12.39 -7.33
C GLY A 93 20.70 11.81 -8.08
N LYS A 94 20.24 10.61 -7.71
CA LYS A 94 19.16 9.92 -8.41
C LYS A 94 17.81 10.29 -7.79
N PRO A 95 16.75 10.48 -8.59
CA PRO A 95 15.41 10.72 -8.05
C PRO A 95 14.94 9.56 -7.17
N ILE A 96 14.56 9.88 -5.93
CA ILE A 96 13.92 8.93 -5.00
C ILE A 96 12.44 8.89 -5.33
N LYS A 97 12.06 7.92 -6.15
CA LYS A 97 10.68 7.81 -6.66
C LYS A 97 9.64 7.51 -5.59
N TYR A 98 10.07 6.89 -4.49
CA TYR A 98 9.20 6.40 -3.42
C TYR A 98 9.84 6.71 -2.08
N GLU A 99 9.04 7.26 -1.17
CA GLU A 99 9.38 7.45 0.24
C GLU A 99 8.61 6.43 1.06
N HIS A 100 9.28 5.86 2.06
CA HIS A 100 8.68 4.97 3.04
C HIS A 100 8.87 5.59 4.42
N PRO A 101 8.06 5.21 5.42
CA PRO A 101 8.26 5.66 6.79
C PRO A 101 9.71 5.38 7.24
N PRO A 102 10.50 6.40 7.64
CA PRO A 102 11.87 6.20 8.08
C PRO A 102 11.90 5.62 9.50
N GLN A 103 12.92 4.80 9.77
CA GLN A 103 13.14 4.17 11.08
C GLN A 103 11.94 3.32 11.53
N THR A 104 11.34 2.61 10.58
CA THR A 104 10.35 1.58 10.82
C THR A 104 10.81 0.29 10.15
N PRO A 105 10.40 -0.88 10.66
CA PRO A 105 10.57 -2.14 9.93
C PRO A 105 9.93 -2.04 8.55
N THR A 106 10.53 -2.72 7.56
CA THR A 106 9.90 -2.84 6.24
C THR A 106 8.66 -3.72 6.35
N GLY A 107 7.50 -3.18 5.97
CA GLY A 107 6.24 -3.89 5.90
C GLY A 107 6.01 -4.60 4.57
N ILE A 108 4.85 -5.25 4.46
CA ILE A 108 4.37 -5.89 3.23
C ILE A 108 3.20 -5.10 2.66
N PHE A 109 2.98 -5.18 1.35
CA PHE A 109 1.76 -4.63 0.73
C PHE A 109 0.67 -5.71 0.66
N ALA A 110 -0.07 -5.89 1.75
CA ALA A 110 -1.28 -6.70 1.78
C ALA A 110 -2.49 -5.83 1.40
N LEU A 111 -2.72 -5.62 0.11
CA LEU A 111 -3.75 -4.71 -0.38
C LEU A 111 -5.17 -5.25 -0.12
N ARG A 112 -6.13 -4.35 0.11
CA ARG A 112 -7.56 -4.67 0.08
C ARG A 112 -7.95 -5.14 -1.32
N VAL A 113 -8.73 -6.22 -1.38
CA VAL A 113 -9.14 -6.87 -2.64
C VAL A 113 -10.66 -6.71 -2.81
N PRO A 114 -11.13 -6.06 -3.89
CA PRO A 114 -12.54 -5.97 -4.21
C PRO A 114 -13.20 -7.34 -4.33
N LEU A 115 -14.49 -7.41 -3.98
CA LEU A 115 -15.26 -8.65 -3.96
C LEU A 115 -15.28 -9.38 -5.32
N HIS A 116 -15.28 -8.66 -6.45
CA HIS A 116 -15.27 -9.32 -7.77
C HIS A 116 -13.94 -10.04 -8.04
N LEU A 117 -12.81 -9.49 -7.59
CA LEU A 117 -11.51 -10.15 -7.71
C LEU A 117 -11.42 -11.32 -6.74
N TRP A 118 -11.90 -11.15 -5.50
CA TRP A 118 -11.96 -12.24 -4.53
C TRP A 118 -12.80 -13.42 -5.06
N ALA A 119 -14.01 -13.16 -5.56
CA ALA A 119 -14.85 -14.19 -6.16
C ALA A 119 -14.18 -14.88 -7.36
N THR A 120 -13.42 -14.13 -8.16
CA THR A 120 -12.63 -14.70 -9.28
C THR A 120 -11.55 -15.64 -8.79
N ILE A 121 -10.78 -15.24 -7.77
CA ILE A 121 -9.74 -16.09 -7.15
C ILE A 121 -10.36 -17.36 -6.57
N ALA A 122 -11.47 -17.23 -5.83
CA ALA A 122 -12.17 -18.38 -5.27
C ALA A 122 -12.60 -19.37 -6.36
N GLN A 123 -13.19 -18.87 -7.45
CA GLN A 123 -13.62 -19.69 -8.59
C GLN A 123 -12.44 -20.44 -9.23
N GLN A 124 -11.30 -19.78 -9.43
CA GLN A 124 -10.12 -20.39 -10.05
C GLN A 124 -9.52 -21.53 -9.22
N HIS A 125 -9.65 -21.43 -7.91
CA HIS A 125 -9.19 -22.47 -6.97
C HIS A 125 -10.29 -23.47 -6.59
N GLY A 126 -11.45 -23.44 -7.27
CA GLY A 126 -12.55 -24.37 -7.01
C GLY A 126 -13.21 -24.18 -5.64
N ILE A 127 -13.06 -23.00 -5.03
CA ILE A 127 -13.64 -22.64 -3.74
C ILE A 127 -15.02 -22.01 -4.00
N HIS A 128 -16.05 -22.54 -3.35
CA HIS A 128 -17.40 -21.97 -3.46
C HIS A 128 -17.47 -20.64 -2.72
N PHE A 129 -17.62 -19.55 -3.46
CA PHE A 129 -17.75 -18.20 -2.90
C PHE A 129 -19.18 -17.96 -2.41
N THR A 130 -19.34 -17.67 -1.12
CA THR A 130 -20.64 -17.32 -0.53
C THR A 130 -20.56 -16.01 0.25
N PRO A 131 -21.66 -15.25 0.38
CA PRO A 131 -21.66 -13.97 1.10
C PRO A 131 -21.22 -14.07 2.56
N GLU A 132 -21.41 -15.23 3.20
CA GLU A 132 -21.02 -15.49 4.59
C GLU A 132 -19.50 -15.52 4.80
N MET A 133 -18.72 -15.60 3.72
CA MET A 133 -17.26 -15.52 3.77
C MET A 133 -16.76 -14.09 4.00
N ILE A 134 -17.62 -13.09 3.81
CA ILE A 134 -17.27 -11.68 3.96
C ILE A 134 -17.48 -11.28 5.42
N ASP A 135 -16.39 -10.95 6.09
CA ASP A 135 -16.41 -10.37 7.42
C ASP A 135 -16.50 -8.85 7.33
N ASN A 136 -17.72 -8.32 7.42
CA ASN A 136 -17.97 -6.87 7.37
C ASN A 136 -17.44 -6.11 8.61
N THR A 137 -16.90 -6.80 9.61
CA THR A 137 -16.22 -6.16 10.74
C THR A 137 -14.76 -5.82 10.42
N GLN A 138 -14.17 -6.47 9.42
CA GLN A 138 -12.80 -6.24 8.95
C GLN A 138 -12.76 -5.21 7.82
N VAL A 139 -11.69 -4.41 7.78
CA VAL A 139 -11.52 -3.32 6.79
C VAL A 139 -11.36 -3.82 5.35
N ASP A 140 -10.92 -5.05 5.14
CA ASP A 140 -10.78 -5.72 3.83
C ASP A 140 -11.89 -6.75 3.56
N GLY A 141 -12.90 -6.84 4.43
CA GLY A 141 -13.93 -7.87 4.36
C GLY A 141 -13.43 -9.27 4.78
N GLY A 142 -12.25 -9.39 5.37
CA GLY A 142 -11.65 -10.66 5.80
C GLY A 142 -10.92 -11.42 4.69
N PHE A 143 -10.58 -10.78 3.57
CA PHE A 143 -9.92 -11.41 2.43
C PHE A 143 -8.61 -12.09 2.84
N TRP A 144 -7.74 -11.41 3.59
CA TRP A 144 -6.45 -12.00 3.97
C TRP A 144 -6.57 -13.13 4.98
N GLN A 145 -7.52 -13.06 5.92
CA GLN A 145 -7.84 -14.18 6.81
C GLN A 145 -8.38 -15.38 6.02
N TRP A 146 -9.20 -15.12 5.01
CA TRP A 146 -9.65 -16.14 4.08
C TRP A 146 -8.49 -16.79 3.32
N VAL A 147 -7.54 -16.00 2.78
CA VAL A 147 -6.35 -16.55 2.12
C VAL A 147 -5.53 -17.42 3.07
N ILE A 148 -5.31 -16.98 4.32
CA ILE A 148 -4.61 -17.75 5.35
C ILE A 148 -5.31 -19.09 5.63
N ALA A 149 -6.65 -19.10 5.66
CA ALA A 149 -7.46 -20.30 5.85
C ALA A 149 -7.46 -21.25 4.64
N HIS A 150 -7.00 -20.79 3.47
CA HIS A 150 -6.96 -21.55 2.22
C HIS A 150 -5.52 -21.67 1.68
N PRO A 151 -4.65 -22.46 2.33
CA PRO A 151 -3.23 -22.57 1.94
C PRO A 151 -3.00 -23.19 0.56
N SER A 152 -4.04 -23.72 -0.09
CA SER A 152 -4.01 -24.16 -1.48
C SER A 152 -3.91 -23.01 -2.50
N ILE A 153 -4.19 -21.78 -2.06
CA ILE A 153 -4.08 -20.58 -2.89
C ILE A 153 -2.60 -20.14 -2.92
N PRO A 154 -1.93 -20.14 -4.08
CA PRO A 154 -0.50 -19.92 -4.18
C PRO A 154 -0.15 -18.45 -3.98
N LEU A 155 0.55 -18.11 -2.89
CA LEU A 155 1.06 -16.76 -2.68
C LEU A 155 2.33 -16.48 -3.49
N CYS A 156 2.32 -15.38 -4.26
CA CYS A 156 3.56 -14.85 -4.86
C CYS A 156 3.93 -13.57 -4.13
N ILE A 157 5.23 -13.41 -3.83
CA ILE A 157 5.78 -12.21 -3.19
C ILE A 157 6.51 -11.43 -4.28
N THR A 158 6.22 -10.14 -4.41
CA THR A 158 6.98 -9.26 -5.31
C THR A 158 7.47 -8.01 -4.60
N GLU A 159 8.46 -7.38 -5.22
CA GLU A 159 9.01 -6.11 -4.78
C GLU A 159 8.18 -4.94 -5.31
N GLY A 160 7.49 -4.25 -4.41
CA GLY A 160 6.84 -2.95 -4.63
C GLY A 160 5.33 -3.01 -4.87
N ALA A 161 4.61 -1.99 -4.40
CA ALA A 161 3.14 -1.93 -4.36
C ALA A 161 2.45 -2.11 -5.74
N LYS A 162 3.08 -1.65 -6.83
CA LYS A 162 2.52 -1.85 -8.17
C LYS A 162 2.68 -3.28 -8.68
N LYS A 163 3.71 -4.01 -8.22
CA LYS A 163 3.95 -5.41 -8.61
C LYS A 163 3.23 -6.40 -7.71
N SER A 164 3.04 -6.08 -6.42
CA SER A 164 2.26 -6.93 -5.48
C SER A 164 0.84 -7.15 -5.97
N ARG A 165 0.35 -6.17 -6.73
CA ARG A 165 -0.92 -6.21 -7.41
C ARG A 165 -0.94 -7.00 -8.72
N SER A 166 0.12 -6.93 -9.53
CA SER A 166 0.25 -7.76 -10.73
C SER A 166 0.16 -9.25 -10.37
N ILE A 167 0.43 -9.65 -9.13
CA ILE A 167 0.21 -11.00 -8.63
C ILE A 167 -1.27 -11.34 -8.46
N ILE A 168 -2.07 -10.45 -7.87
CA ILE A 168 -3.52 -10.62 -7.77
C ILE A 168 -4.10 -10.80 -9.19
N GLU A 169 -3.61 -9.99 -10.14
CA GLU A 169 -3.96 -10.11 -11.57
C GLU A 169 -3.33 -11.34 -12.25
N CYS A 170 -2.14 -11.81 -11.85
CA CYS A 170 -1.52 -13.04 -12.34
C CYS A 170 -2.21 -14.29 -11.80
N TRP A 171 -2.84 -14.25 -10.62
CA TRP A 171 -3.72 -15.32 -10.16
C TRP A 171 -4.95 -15.35 -11.08
N ILE A 172 -5.53 -14.18 -11.37
CA ILE A 172 -6.66 -14.02 -12.29
C ILE A 172 -6.31 -14.45 -13.74
N CYS A 173 -5.08 -14.25 -14.20
CA CYS A 173 -4.65 -14.61 -15.56
C CYS A 173 -3.96 -15.98 -15.66
N GLY A 174 -3.72 -16.65 -14.54
CA GLY A 174 -2.90 -17.85 -14.40
C GLY A 174 -3.61 -19.15 -14.77
N HIS A 175 -4.38 -19.17 -15.85
CA HIS A 175 -4.71 -20.38 -16.62
C HIS A 175 -5.19 -19.95 -18.01
N ARG A 176 -4.23 -19.68 -18.90
CA ARG A 176 -4.37 -19.93 -20.33
C ARG A 176 -3.19 -20.76 -20.81
#